data_AF-A0A0G4NNR9-F1
#
_entry.id   AF-A0A0G4NNR9-F1
#
_cell.length_a   1.000
_cell.length_b   1.000
_cell.length_c   1.000
_cell.angle_alpha   90.00
_cell.angle_beta   90.00
_cell.angle_gamma   90.00
#
_symmetry.space_group_name_H-M   'P 1'
#
loop_
_entity.id
_entity.type
_entity.pdbx_description
1 polymer ?
#
loop_
_entity_poly.entity_id
_entity_poly.type
_entity_poly.pdbx_seq_one_letter_code
_entity_poly.pdbx_strand_id
1 'polypeptide(L)'
;MGFPRNRCEKALHATGNASADSAMEWLFAHMEDPDIDAPLDLGGAAAGGDTADPEKIEMLGAMGFGAPQAKKALRETGGDVERAVEWLFSHPDDQGTFDDEAAPAAESATPAEPAGSAAVPANFQLQSIVCHKGTSIHAGHYVAFIRQAGDHPSWVLFNDEKVVEAGEVEEMRKFAYVYFFKRV
;
A
#
# COMPACT_ATOMS: atom_id res chain seq x y z
N MET A 1 -26.55 30.70 -26.16
CA MET A 1 -26.26 31.99 -25.48
C MET A 1 -24.77 32.37 -25.46
N GLY A 2 -23.86 31.60 -26.06
CA GLY A 2 -22.46 32.03 -26.25
C GLY A 2 -21.55 31.94 -25.02
N PHE A 3 -22.08 31.56 -23.86
CA PHE A 3 -21.30 31.41 -22.63
C PHE A 3 -20.42 30.15 -22.64
N PRO A 4 -19.18 30.24 -22.13
CA PRO A 4 -18.30 29.09 -21.96
C PRO A 4 -18.89 28.04 -21.00
N ARG A 5 -18.60 26.77 -21.27
CA ARG A 5 -19.10 25.61 -20.51
C ARG A 5 -18.84 25.72 -19.00
N ASN A 6 -17.64 26.12 -18.61
CA ASN A 6 -17.24 26.24 -17.21
C ASN A 6 -18.14 27.21 -16.43
N ARG A 7 -18.51 28.34 -17.04
CA ARG A 7 -19.38 29.33 -16.38
C ARG A 7 -20.81 28.82 -16.21
N CYS A 8 -21.32 28.09 -17.21
CA CYS A 8 -22.64 27.45 -17.13
C CYS A 8 -22.67 26.38 -16.03
N GLU A 9 -21.62 25.56 -15.92
CA GLU A 9 -21.50 24.54 -14.87
C GLU A 9 -21.42 25.19 -13.48
N LYS A 10 -20.68 26.31 -13.32
CA LYS A 10 -20.62 27.08 -12.07
C LYS A 10 -21.95 27.67 -11.66
N ALA A 11 -22.65 28.28 -12.61
CA ALA A 11 -23.95 28.90 -12.36
C ALA A 11 -25.02 27.89 -11.96
N LEU A 12 -25.04 26.73 -12.61
CA LEU A 12 -25.95 25.64 -12.23
C LEU A 12 -25.63 25.12 -10.83
N HIS A 13 -24.35 24.94 -10.51
CA HIS A 13 -23.92 24.46 -9.21
C HIS A 13 -24.25 25.46 -8.09
N ALA A 14 -23.92 26.74 -8.27
CA ALA A 14 -24.14 27.79 -7.28
C ALA A 14 -25.63 28.05 -7.00
N THR A 15 -26.50 27.76 -7.96
CA THR A 15 -27.96 27.86 -7.82
C THR A 15 -28.65 26.56 -7.42
N GLY A 16 -27.87 25.51 -7.13
CA GLY A 16 -28.39 24.20 -6.71
C GLY A 16 -29.29 23.55 -7.76
N ASN A 17 -29.02 23.78 -9.04
CA ASN A 17 -29.80 23.27 -10.18
C ASN A 17 -31.30 23.66 -10.14
N ALA A 18 -31.66 24.76 -9.47
CA ALA A 18 -33.06 25.13 -9.25
C ALA A 18 -33.84 25.44 -10.54
N SER A 19 -33.27 26.24 -11.45
CA SER A 19 -33.85 26.52 -12.76
C SER A 19 -32.82 27.15 -13.72
N ALA A 20 -33.10 27.10 -15.02
CA ALA A 20 -32.24 27.72 -16.05
C ALA A 20 -32.20 29.26 -15.91
N ASP A 21 -33.32 29.88 -15.54
CA ASP A 21 -33.42 31.32 -15.33
C ASP A 21 -32.61 31.76 -14.11
N SER A 22 -32.67 31.01 -13.01
CA SER A 22 -31.87 31.28 -11.80
C SER A 22 -30.37 31.17 -12.08
N ALA A 23 -29.94 30.14 -12.82
CA ALA A 23 -28.55 30.00 -13.23
C ALA A 23 -28.12 31.17 -14.14
N MET A 24 -29.00 31.65 -15.01
CA MET A 24 -28.72 32.79 -15.88
C MET A 24 -28.56 34.10 -15.09
N GLU A 25 -29.44 34.36 -14.11
CA GLU A 25 -29.33 35.52 -13.22
C GLU A 25 -28.02 35.49 -12.40
N TRP A 26 -27.67 34.33 -11.85
CA TRP A 26 -26.41 34.16 -11.13
C TRP A 26 -25.20 34.39 -12.04
N LEU A 27 -25.24 33.84 -13.25
CA LEU A 27 -24.17 33.99 -14.23
C LEU A 27 -23.92 35.46 -14.57
N PHE A 28 -24.97 36.26 -14.78
CA PHE A 28 -24.85 37.69 -15.07
C PHE A 28 -24.27 38.48 -13.91
N ALA A 29 -24.64 38.13 -12.67
CA ALA A 29 -24.15 38.82 -11.48
C ALA A 29 -22.65 38.57 -11.21
N HIS A 30 -22.08 37.46 -11.68
CA HIS A 30 -20.71 37.04 -11.37
C HIS A 30 -19.78 37.07 -12.61
N MET A 31 -20.20 37.69 -13.72
CA MET A 31 -19.46 37.69 -15.00
C MET A 31 -18.03 38.28 -14.93
N GLU A 32 -17.81 39.17 -13.96
CA GLU A 32 -16.54 39.88 -13.75
C GLU A 32 -15.64 39.21 -12.71
N ASP A 33 -16.09 38.10 -12.11
CA ASP A 33 -15.31 37.41 -11.10
C ASP A 33 -14.04 36.81 -11.71
N PRO A 34 -12.87 37.05 -11.11
CA PRO A 34 -11.58 36.66 -11.68
C PRO A 34 -11.39 35.15 -11.78
N ASP A 35 -12.19 34.36 -11.07
CA ASP A 35 -12.18 32.91 -11.06
C ASP A 35 -13.32 32.28 -11.87
N ILE A 36 -14.21 33.06 -12.51
CA ILE A 36 -15.38 32.51 -13.19
C ILE A 36 -15.05 31.51 -14.32
N ASP A 37 -13.89 31.66 -14.95
CA ASP A 37 -13.40 30.76 -16.00
C ASP A 37 -12.56 29.58 -15.47
N ALA A 38 -12.16 29.62 -14.20
CA ALA A 38 -11.41 28.53 -13.59
C ALA A 38 -12.24 27.23 -13.61
N PRO A 39 -11.63 26.05 -13.83
CA PRO A 39 -12.33 24.77 -13.77
C PRO A 39 -13.08 24.64 -12.45
N LEU A 40 -14.30 24.11 -12.51
CA LEU A 40 -15.10 23.86 -11.32
C LEU A 40 -14.49 22.66 -10.59
N ASP A 41 -13.63 22.94 -9.62
CA ASP A 41 -13.05 21.91 -8.76
C ASP A 41 -14.07 21.55 -7.68
N LEU A 42 -14.86 20.50 -7.96
CA LEU A 42 -15.79 19.90 -6.99
C LEU A 42 -15.06 19.08 -5.92
N GLY A 43 -13.73 19.14 -5.86
CA GLY A 43 -12.93 18.45 -4.86
C GLY A 43 -13.37 17.01 -4.70
N GLY A 44 -13.39 16.24 -5.80
CA GLY A 44 -13.73 14.81 -5.74
C GLY A 44 -14.87 14.49 -4.78
N ALA A 45 -16.01 15.19 -4.89
CA ALA A 45 -17.26 14.75 -4.30
C ALA A 45 -17.71 13.48 -5.04
N ALA A 46 -16.95 12.40 -4.83
CA ALA A 46 -17.44 11.06 -4.97
C ALA A 46 -18.70 11.01 -4.12
N ALA A 47 -19.82 10.71 -4.75
CA ALA A 47 -21.04 10.27 -4.11
C ALA A 47 -20.81 8.89 -3.45
N GLY A 48 -19.83 8.80 -2.54
CA GLY A 48 -19.59 7.70 -1.62
C GLY A 48 -19.96 8.20 -0.24
N GLY A 49 -20.93 7.55 0.40
CA GLY A 49 -21.48 7.95 1.68
C GLY A 49 -20.40 8.30 2.70
N ASP A 50 -20.70 9.33 3.49
CA ASP A 50 -19.93 9.92 4.57
C ASP A 50 -19.62 8.95 5.74
N THR A 51 -19.75 7.65 5.52
CA THR A 51 -19.44 6.59 6.47
C THR A 51 -18.90 5.41 5.67
N ALA A 52 -17.61 5.09 5.84
CA ALA A 52 -17.08 3.82 5.37
C ALA A 52 -17.95 2.67 5.90
N ASP A 53 -18.24 1.70 5.03
CA ASP A 53 -19.13 0.57 5.33
C ASP A 53 -18.66 -0.16 6.61
N PRO A 54 -19.51 -0.26 7.67
CA PRO A 54 -19.15 -0.89 8.92
C PRO A 54 -18.62 -2.32 8.77
N GLU A 55 -19.13 -3.09 7.81
CA GLU A 55 -18.67 -4.46 7.54
C GLU A 55 -17.22 -4.47 7.02
N LYS A 56 -16.86 -3.49 6.19
CA LYS A 56 -15.50 -3.35 5.64
C LYS A 56 -14.51 -2.87 6.71
N ILE A 57 -14.96 -2.01 7.61
CA ILE A 57 -14.16 -1.60 8.77
C ILE A 57 -13.90 -2.80 9.69
N GLU A 58 -14.91 -3.64 9.94
CA GLU A 58 -14.76 -4.87 10.73
C GLU A 58 -13.80 -5.86 10.05
N MET A 59 -13.89 -6.02 8.73
CA MET A 59 -12.98 -6.86 7.96
C MET A 59 -11.52 -6.41 8.08
N LEU A 60 -11.25 -5.10 8.00
CA LEU A 60 -9.92 -4.54 8.22
C LEU A 60 -9.50 -4.64 9.70
N GLY A 61 -10.45 -4.49 10.62
CA GLY A 61 -10.23 -4.71 12.06
C GLY A 61 -9.80 -6.14 12.38
N ALA A 62 -10.40 -7.13 11.73
CA ALA A 62 -10.02 -8.53 11.85
C ALA A 62 -8.59 -8.82 11.35
N MET A 63 -8.05 -7.99 10.45
CA MET A 63 -6.64 -8.05 10.02
C MET A 63 -5.68 -7.36 10.99
N GLY A 64 -6.21 -6.70 12.03
CA GLY A 64 -5.43 -6.01 13.06
C GLY A 64 -5.30 -4.49 12.86
N PHE A 65 -6.03 -3.90 11.91
CA PHE A 65 -6.01 -2.45 11.68
C PHE A 65 -7.00 -1.73 12.59
N GLY A 66 -6.62 -0.55 13.11
CA GLY A 66 -7.52 0.25 13.94
C GLY A 66 -8.71 0.79 13.13
N ALA A 67 -9.90 0.88 13.75
CA ALA A 67 -11.08 1.43 13.08
C ALA A 67 -10.88 2.84 12.48
N PRO A 68 -10.15 3.79 13.10
CA PRO A 68 -9.84 5.09 12.51
C PRO A 68 -8.97 4.98 11.25
N GLN A 69 -8.00 4.06 11.25
CA GLN A 69 -7.11 3.80 10.11
C GLN A 69 -7.88 3.15 8.96
N ALA A 70 -8.70 2.14 9.27
CA ALA A 70 -9.56 1.45 8.33
C ALA A 70 -10.55 2.39 7.64
N LYS A 71 -11.20 3.29 8.40
CA LYS A 71 -12.09 4.33 7.86
C LYS A 71 -11.35 5.23 6.86
N LYS A 72 -10.16 5.71 7.23
CA LYS A 72 -9.35 6.57 6.38
C LYS A 72 -8.91 5.84 5.11
N ALA A 73 -8.39 4.62 5.25
CA ALA A 73 -7.98 3.81 4.12
C ALA A 73 -9.12 3.55 3.14
N LEU A 74 -10.31 3.18 3.65
CA LEU A 74 -11.50 2.98 2.82
C LEU A 74 -11.96 4.28 2.14
N ARG A 75 -11.78 5.44 2.78
CA ARG A 75 -12.07 6.73 2.15
C ARG A 75 -11.12 7.02 0.99
N GLU A 76 -9.81 6.85 1.20
CA GLU A 76 -8.77 7.09 0.18
C GLU A 76 -8.85 6.10 -0.99
N THR A 77 -9.43 4.92 -0.77
CA THR A 77 -9.53 3.86 -1.79
C THR A 77 -10.92 3.73 -2.41
N GLY A 78 -11.84 4.64 -2.10
CA GLY A 78 -13.20 4.63 -2.65
C GLY A 78 -14.03 3.42 -2.18
N GLY A 79 -13.73 2.88 -1.00
CA GLY A 79 -14.43 1.76 -0.38
C GLY A 79 -13.94 0.39 -0.85
N ASP A 80 -12.81 0.31 -1.56
CA ASP A 80 -12.16 -0.93 -1.96
C ASP A 80 -11.27 -1.47 -0.83
N VAL A 81 -11.57 -2.69 -0.36
CA VAL A 81 -10.89 -3.31 0.78
C VAL A 81 -9.46 -3.74 0.42
N GLU A 82 -9.24 -4.30 -0.77
CA GLU A 82 -7.90 -4.78 -1.18
C GLU A 82 -6.93 -3.61 -1.28
N ARG A 83 -7.38 -2.51 -1.91
CA ARG A 83 -6.61 -1.28 -1.98
C ARG A 83 -6.44 -0.63 -0.60
N ALA A 84 -7.45 -0.73 0.28
CA ALA A 84 -7.35 -0.19 1.64
C ALA A 84 -6.27 -0.91 2.45
N VAL A 85 -6.15 -2.23 2.30
CA VAL A 85 -5.07 -3.00 2.93
C VAL A 85 -3.69 -2.55 2.43
N GLU A 86 -3.52 -2.40 1.11
CA GLU A 86 -2.27 -1.86 0.54
C GLU A 86 -1.95 -0.45 1.04
N TRP A 87 -2.97 0.41 1.13
CA TRP A 87 -2.84 1.76 1.65
C TRP A 87 -2.38 1.76 3.12
N LEU A 88 -2.96 0.89 3.95
CA LEU A 88 -2.59 0.74 5.37
C LEU A 88 -1.15 0.26 5.55
N PHE A 89 -0.68 -0.67 4.72
CA PHE A 89 0.71 -1.14 4.77
C PHE A 89 1.72 -0.10 4.27
N SER A 90 1.32 0.76 3.33
CA SER A 90 2.17 1.86 2.84
C SER A 90 2.17 3.08 3.76
N HIS A 91 1.21 3.17 4.69
CA HIS A 91 1.08 4.28 5.65
C HIS A 91 0.95 3.76 7.10
N PRO A 92 1.94 2.99 7.61
CA PRO A 92 1.83 2.36 8.94
C PRO A 92 1.79 3.37 10.09
N ASP A 93 2.32 4.58 9.88
CA ASP A 93 2.36 5.66 10.89
C ASP A 93 1.08 6.51 10.90
N ASP A 94 0.17 6.33 9.95
CA ASP A 94 -1.06 7.12 9.87
C ASP A 94 -2.10 6.56 10.85
N GLN A 95 -2.41 7.33 11.89
CA GLN A 95 -3.37 6.91 12.93
C GLN A 95 -4.83 6.98 12.47
N GLY A 96 -5.11 7.44 11.25
CA GLY A 96 -6.46 7.52 10.72
C GLY A 96 -7.23 8.78 11.12
N THR A 97 -8.51 8.82 10.76
CA THR A 97 -9.43 9.93 11.10
C THR A 97 -10.26 9.58 12.33
N PHE A 98 -10.14 10.39 13.37
CA PHE A 98 -10.97 10.32 14.58
C PHE A 98 -12.14 11.30 14.41
N ASP A 99 -13.37 10.80 14.38
CA ASP A 99 -14.59 11.61 14.13
C ASP A 99 -15.08 12.40 15.37
N ASP A 100 -14.26 12.58 16.40
CA ASP A 100 -14.61 13.34 17.59
C ASP A 100 -13.47 14.27 18.01
N GLU A 101 -13.81 15.55 18.24
CA GLU A 101 -12.94 16.63 18.75
C GLU A 101 -12.60 16.43 20.24
N ALA A 102 -12.08 15.25 20.57
CA ALA A 102 -11.51 14.93 21.86
C ALA A 102 -10.34 14.00 21.61
N ALA A 103 -9.16 14.58 21.42
CA ALA A 103 -7.91 13.83 21.40
C ALA A 103 -7.81 12.98 22.69
N PRO A 104 -7.89 11.64 22.60
CA PRO A 104 -7.30 10.83 23.66
C PRO A 104 -5.79 10.90 23.42
N ALA A 105 -5.03 11.03 24.51
CA ALA A 105 -3.59 11.01 24.48
C ALA A 105 -3.11 9.83 23.62
N ALA A 106 -2.28 10.14 22.63
CA ALA A 106 -1.57 9.15 21.84
C ALA A 106 -0.86 8.20 22.81
N GLU A 107 -1.44 7.02 23.04
CA GLU A 107 -0.67 5.88 23.51
C GLU A 107 0.31 5.63 22.40
N SER A 108 1.52 6.14 22.64
CA SER A 108 2.64 6.04 21.74
C SER A 108 2.91 4.56 21.63
N ALA A 109 2.40 3.93 20.56
CA ALA A 109 2.91 2.66 20.11
C ALA A 109 4.43 2.83 20.11
N THR A 110 5.11 2.12 20.99
CA THR A 110 6.57 2.17 21.07
C THR A 110 7.06 1.99 19.63
N PRO A 111 7.88 2.92 19.09
CA PRO A 111 8.41 2.76 17.76
C PRO A 111 9.00 1.36 17.69
N ALA A 112 8.40 0.49 16.87
CA ALA A 112 8.98 -0.82 16.65
C ALA A 112 10.41 -0.54 16.22
N GLU A 113 11.40 -1.00 17.01
CA GLU A 113 12.78 -0.77 16.63
C GLU A 113 12.93 -1.24 15.18
N PRO A 114 13.50 -0.39 14.30
CA PRO A 114 13.58 -0.72 12.89
C PRO A 114 14.18 -2.12 12.77
N ALA A 115 13.48 -3.01 12.07
CA ALA A 115 13.90 -4.39 11.98
C ALA A 115 15.31 -4.45 11.36
N GLY A 116 16.31 -4.80 12.17
CA GLY A 116 17.71 -4.88 11.75
C GLY A 116 18.65 -4.07 12.65
N SER A 117 19.95 -4.17 12.38
CA SER A 117 20.97 -3.39 13.08
C SER A 117 22.01 -2.90 12.10
N ALA A 118 22.24 -1.58 12.09
CA ALA A 118 23.24 -0.92 11.27
C ALA A 118 24.66 -0.99 11.87
N ALA A 119 24.87 -1.75 12.96
CA ALA A 119 26.17 -1.86 13.61
C ALA A 119 27.21 -2.50 12.68
N VAL A 120 28.37 -1.85 12.53
CA VAL A 120 29.50 -2.29 11.72
C VAL A 120 30.61 -2.82 12.64
N PRO A 121 31.33 -3.90 12.29
CA PRO A 121 31.22 -4.68 11.06
C PRO A 121 29.98 -5.58 11.04
N ALA A 122 29.29 -5.57 9.90
CA ALA A 122 28.18 -6.47 9.64
C ALA A 122 28.75 -7.75 8.99
N ASN A 123 29.20 -8.68 9.82
CA ASN A 123 29.74 -9.95 9.36
C ASN A 123 28.60 -10.91 9.02
N PHE A 124 28.71 -11.54 7.86
CA PHE A 124 27.69 -12.46 7.36
C PHE A 124 28.32 -13.76 6.89
N GLN A 125 27.59 -14.85 7.10
CA GLN A 125 27.94 -16.17 6.61
C GLN A 125 26.81 -16.68 5.72
N LEU A 126 27.17 -17.28 4.58
CA LEU A 126 26.18 -17.87 3.68
C LEU A 126 25.50 -19.04 4.39
N GLN A 127 24.16 -18.99 4.45
CA GLN A 127 23.34 -20.00 5.08
C GLN A 127 22.62 -20.88 4.05
N SER A 128 21.95 -20.28 3.09
CA SER A 128 21.23 -21.04 2.08
C SER A 128 21.23 -20.32 0.74
N ILE A 129 20.99 -21.09 -0.32
CA ILE A 129 20.86 -20.61 -1.68
C ILE A 129 19.67 -21.29 -2.35
N VAL A 130 19.02 -20.57 -3.25
CA VAL A 130 17.98 -21.11 -4.13
C VAL A 130 18.46 -20.98 -5.56
N CYS A 131 18.48 -22.10 -6.29
CA CYS A 131 18.96 -22.17 -7.66
C CYS A 131 17.80 -22.46 -8.62
N HIS A 132 17.70 -21.68 -9.69
CA HIS A 132 16.85 -21.99 -10.82
C HIS A 132 17.61 -22.87 -11.81
N LYS A 133 17.23 -24.15 -11.94
CA LYS A 133 17.80 -25.07 -12.93
C LYS A 133 17.00 -24.98 -14.23
N GLY A 134 17.48 -24.18 -15.16
CA GLY A 134 16.88 -24.04 -16.48
C GLY A 134 17.52 -22.90 -17.25
N THR A 135 17.49 -22.98 -18.58
CA THR A 135 17.98 -21.93 -19.48
C THR A 135 16.91 -20.91 -19.86
N SER A 136 15.64 -21.17 -19.53
CA SER A 136 14.51 -20.31 -19.83
C SER A 136 14.04 -19.57 -18.58
N ILE A 137 13.59 -18.33 -18.75
CA ILE A 137 12.91 -17.57 -17.68
C ILE A 137 11.46 -18.02 -17.47
N HIS A 138 10.88 -18.73 -18.45
CA HIS A 138 9.50 -19.20 -18.41
C HIS A 138 9.37 -20.64 -17.89
N ALA A 139 10.49 -21.37 -17.83
CA ALA A 139 10.50 -22.77 -17.41
C ALA A 139 11.85 -23.18 -16.83
N GLY A 140 11.79 -23.89 -15.71
CA GLY A 140 12.92 -24.53 -15.07
C GLY A 140 12.49 -25.11 -13.73
N HIS A 141 13.47 -25.54 -12.94
CA HIS A 141 13.22 -26.25 -11.69
C HIS A 141 13.96 -25.60 -10.53
N TYR A 142 13.24 -25.25 -9.46
CA TYR A 142 13.87 -24.65 -8.29
C TYR A 142 14.33 -25.72 -7.31
N VAL A 143 15.58 -25.58 -6.86
CA VAL A 143 16.12 -26.38 -5.75
C VAL A 143 16.76 -25.47 -4.73
N ALA A 144 16.75 -25.89 -3.47
CA ALA A 144 17.38 -25.15 -2.38
C ALA A 144 18.55 -25.94 -1.82
N PHE A 145 19.65 -25.24 -1.50
CA PHE A 145 20.74 -25.78 -0.70
C PHE A 145 20.76 -25.05 0.63
N ILE A 146 20.74 -25.79 1.72
CA ILE A 146 20.75 -25.24 3.07
C ILE A 146 21.94 -25.83 3.80
N ARG A 147 22.74 -24.96 4.41
CA ARG A 147 23.82 -25.37 5.30
C ARG A 147 23.23 -25.77 6.64
N GLN A 148 23.55 -26.97 7.10
CA GLN A 148 23.20 -27.39 8.44
C GLN A 148 24.28 -26.91 9.43
N ALA A 149 23.83 -26.31 10.52
CA ALA A 149 24.70 -25.92 11.62
C ALA A 149 24.90 -27.13 12.55
N GLY A 150 26.15 -27.49 12.79
CA GLY A 150 26.55 -28.61 13.65
C GLY A 150 28.08 -28.71 13.72
N ASP A 151 28.59 -29.71 14.45
CA ASP A 151 30.05 -29.93 14.62
C ASP A 151 30.78 -30.14 13.28
N HIS A 152 30.09 -30.70 12.30
CA HIS A 152 30.54 -30.77 10.91
C HIS A 152 29.52 -30.06 10.01
N PRO A 153 29.81 -28.83 9.54
CA PRO A 153 28.90 -28.12 8.67
C PRO A 153 28.80 -28.83 7.31
N SER A 154 27.66 -29.45 7.06
CA SER A 154 27.33 -30.06 5.77
C SER A 154 26.26 -29.25 5.05
N TRP A 155 26.19 -29.43 3.74
CA TRP A 155 25.15 -28.85 2.93
C TRP A 155 24.14 -29.91 2.53
N VAL A 156 22.88 -29.52 2.49
CA VAL A 156 21.78 -30.42 2.10
C VAL A 156 21.03 -29.80 0.94
N LEU A 157 20.85 -30.58 -0.12
CA LEU A 157 20.01 -30.28 -1.26
C LEU A 157 18.58 -30.71 -0.97
N PHE A 158 17.67 -29.75 -1.08
CA PHE A 158 16.23 -29.94 -1.06
C PHE A 158 15.70 -29.82 -2.48
N ASN A 159 15.21 -30.93 -3.00
CA ASN A 159 14.63 -31.06 -4.33
C ASN A 159 13.29 -31.77 -4.22
N ASP A 160 12.23 -31.00 -3.94
CA ASP A 160 10.89 -31.50 -3.64
C ASP A 160 10.91 -32.58 -2.53
N GLU A 161 10.46 -33.79 -2.83
CA GLU A 161 10.48 -34.94 -1.92
C GLU A 161 11.88 -35.51 -1.67
N LYS A 162 12.88 -35.15 -2.50
CA LYS A 162 14.24 -35.68 -2.41
C LYS A 162 15.13 -34.74 -1.60
N VAL A 163 15.61 -35.24 -0.48
CA VAL A 163 16.55 -34.56 0.41
C VAL A 163 17.84 -35.36 0.46
N VAL A 164 18.95 -34.75 0.03
CA VAL A 164 20.25 -35.43 -0.05
C VAL A 164 21.38 -34.53 0.42
N GLU A 165 22.43 -35.11 0.99
CA GLU A 165 23.66 -34.37 1.29
C GLU A 165 24.32 -33.90 -0.02
N ALA A 166 24.70 -32.63 -0.07
CA ALA A 166 25.20 -31.97 -1.27
C ALA A 166 26.73 -31.90 -1.28
N GLY A 167 27.36 -32.53 -2.28
CA GLY A 167 28.81 -32.52 -2.46
C GLY A 167 29.35 -31.30 -3.23
N GLU A 168 28.55 -30.68 -4.11
CA GLU A 168 29.03 -29.71 -5.11
C GLU A 168 28.43 -28.30 -4.92
N VAL A 169 28.31 -27.83 -3.68
CA VAL A 169 27.68 -26.53 -3.40
C VAL A 169 28.48 -25.34 -3.93
N GLU A 170 29.81 -25.43 -4.00
CA GLU A 170 30.64 -24.29 -4.43
C GLU A 170 30.43 -23.94 -5.91
N GLU A 171 30.07 -24.91 -6.75
CA GLU A 171 29.69 -24.66 -8.14
C GLU A 171 28.27 -24.09 -8.21
N MET A 172 27.33 -24.70 -7.49
CA MET A 172 25.92 -24.28 -7.47
C MET A 172 25.74 -22.87 -6.90
N ARG A 173 26.60 -22.47 -5.96
CA ARG A 173 26.70 -21.12 -5.42
C ARG A 173 27.01 -20.09 -6.51
N LYS A 174 27.65 -20.42 -7.62
CA LYS A 174 27.92 -19.44 -8.70
C LYS A 174 26.70 -19.16 -9.56
N PHE A 175 25.73 -20.09 -9.56
CA PHE A 175 24.53 -20.04 -10.41
C PHE A 175 23.24 -19.90 -9.59
N ALA A 176 23.35 -19.63 -8.29
CA ALA A 176 22.18 -19.41 -7.45
C ALA A 176 21.50 -18.09 -7.81
N TYR A 177 20.16 -18.11 -7.73
CA TYR A 177 19.30 -16.98 -8.04
C TYR A 177 19.06 -16.11 -6.80
N VAL A 178 18.84 -16.75 -5.64
CA VAL A 178 18.64 -16.06 -4.35
C VAL A 178 19.63 -16.60 -3.32
N TYR A 179 20.25 -15.71 -2.56
CA TYR A 179 21.21 -16.03 -1.49
C TYR A 179 20.69 -15.53 -0.15
N PHE A 180 20.78 -16.38 0.87
CA PHE A 180 20.43 -16.06 2.23
C PHE A 180 21.69 -16.08 3.08
N PHE A 181 21.99 -14.93 3.67
CA PHE A 181 23.12 -14.76 4.56
C PHE A 181 22.61 -14.59 6.00
N LYS A 182 23.25 -15.28 6.94
CA LYS A 182 23.00 -15.14 8.36
C LYS A 182 24.10 -14.27 8.97
N ARG A 183 23.72 -13.27 9.76
CA ARG A 183 24.67 -12.44 10.51
C ARG A 183 25.38 -13.29 11.58
N VAL A 184 26.68 -13.11 11.73
CA VAL A 184 27.55 -13.76 12.72
C VAL A 184 28.19 -12.77 13.68
#